data_AF-A0A7S4N7Y8-F1
#
_entry.id   AF-A0A7S4N7Y8-F1
#
_cell.length_a   1.000
_cell.length_b   1.000
_cell.length_c   1.000
_cell.angle_alpha   90.00
_cell.angle_beta   90.00
_cell.angle_gamma   90.00
#
_symmetry.space_group_name_H-M   'P 1'
#
loop_
_entity.id
_entity.type
_entity.pdbx_description
1 polymer ?
#
loop_
_entity_poly.entity_id
_entity_poly.type
_entity_poly.pdbx_seq_one_letter_code
_entity_poly.pdbx_strand_id
1 'polypeptide(L)'
;HGQQVNMDLHEPLWQSVLNLMGQSADPLMLNGEVMTQTANIKRAQEKGDRLEVSNIYFWCLILAGLFGEHKLAVEMAEKSSLIVVKVLSGYANTRYAFFQGLSAIGMAWQARTNKLKARWKKLAKSNIIKLEKYDRLKSGNREYMILLLKAEYAAIKSDQVKALQAYDAAIKLAKDNKFLQDEGLSCEKAALFLIKHERIDEATQYMDRAVSCYSSWGAHAKVDQLKLLHPSLVPS
;
A
#
# COMPACT_ATOMS: atom_id res chain seq x y z
N HIS A 1 -15.41 29.69 -3.07
CA HIS A 1 -15.98 28.32 -3.23
C HIS A 1 -15.04 27.40 -4.02
N GLY A 2 -14.62 27.72 -5.26
CA GLY A 2 -13.72 26.84 -6.04
C GLY A 2 -12.30 26.63 -5.47
N GLN A 3 -11.67 27.64 -4.85
CA GLN A 3 -10.35 27.48 -4.21
C GLN A 3 -10.40 26.62 -2.92
N GLN A 4 -11.47 26.73 -2.14
CA GLN A 4 -11.64 25.95 -0.90
C GLN A 4 -11.79 24.45 -1.19
N VAL A 5 -12.64 24.10 -2.17
CA VAL A 5 -12.86 22.71 -2.62
C VAL A 5 -11.57 22.08 -3.17
N ASN A 6 -10.69 22.89 -3.77
CA ASN A 6 -9.39 22.40 -4.25
C ASN A 6 -8.44 22.09 -3.08
N MET A 7 -8.38 22.94 -2.06
CA MET A 7 -7.57 22.69 -0.86
C MET A 7 -8.05 21.45 -0.08
N ASP A 8 -9.36 21.29 0.10
CA ASP A 8 -9.96 20.17 0.83
C ASP A 8 -9.60 18.79 0.21
N LEU A 9 -9.33 18.72 -1.11
CA LEU A 9 -8.89 17.49 -1.78
C LEU A 9 -7.38 17.22 -1.68
N HIS A 10 -6.58 18.24 -1.37
CA HIS A 10 -5.12 18.14 -1.24
C HIS A 10 -4.67 17.92 0.21
N GLU A 11 -5.44 18.37 1.20
CA GLU A 11 -5.15 18.16 2.63
C GLU A 11 -4.83 16.70 2.98
N PRO A 12 -5.60 15.68 2.53
CA PRO A 12 -5.30 14.29 2.88
C PRO A 12 -3.98 13.79 2.29
N LEU A 13 -3.63 14.23 1.09
CA LEU A 13 -2.34 13.90 0.48
C LEU A 13 -1.21 14.53 1.29
N TRP A 14 -1.29 15.82 1.59
CA TRP A 14 -0.24 16.51 2.34
C TRP A 14 -0.06 15.90 3.73
N GLN A 15 -1.14 15.70 4.48
CA GLN A 15 -1.04 15.04 5.78
C GLN A 15 -0.46 13.63 5.66
N SER A 16 -0.82 12.85 4.62
CA SER A 16 -0.22 11.52 4.42
C SER A 16 1.30 11.56 4.20
N VAL A 17 1.83 12.61 3.57
CA VAL A 17 3.27 12.81 3.41
C VAL A 17 3.91 13.12 4.77
N LEU A 18 3.30 14.00 5.57
CA LEU A 18 3.78 14.30 6.94
C LEU A 18 3.77 13.04 7.82
N ASN A 19 2.74 12.21 7.71
CA ASN A 19 2.67 10.91 8.38
C ASN A 19 3.84 10.00 8.00
N LEU A 20 4.16 9.88 6.71
CA LEU A 20 5.29 9.09 6.25
C LEU A 20 6.64 9.65 6.74
N MET A 21 6.76 10.97 6.79
CA MET A 21 7.95 11.67 7.30
C MET A 21 8.16 11.53 8.81
N GLY A 22 7.24 10.93 9.56
CA GLY A 22 7.32 10.84 11.01
C GLY A 22 6.87 12.10 11.74
N GLN A 23 6.13 12.98 11.08
CA GLN A 23 5.60 14.23 11.63
C GLN A 23 4.13 14.09 12.11
N SER A 24 3.67 12.85 12.29
CA SER A 24 2.40 12.51 12.93
C SER A 24 2.65 11.55 14.09
N ALA A 25 1.88 11.68 15.16
CA ALA A 25 1.94 10.77 16.30
C ALA A 25 1.49 9.34 15.94
N ASP A 26 0.56 9.22 14.98
CA ASP A 26 0.13 7.93 14.43
C ASP A 26 0.24 7.99 12.90
N PRO A 27 1.12 7.20 12.27
CA PRO A 27 1.30 7.23 10.83
C PRO A 27 0.08 6.72 10.06
N LEU A 28 -0.86 6.03 10.71
CA LEU A 28 -2.07 5.45 10.08
C LEU A 28 -3.29 6.37 10.13
N MET A 29 -3.25 7.40 10.98
CA MET A 29 -4.34 8.35 11.16
C MET A 29 -3.94 9.70 10.57
N LEU A 30 -4.79 10.27 9.72
CA LEU A 30 -4.56 11.57 9.10
C LEU A 30 -4.87 12.71 10.10
N ASN A 31 -4.07 12.78 11.16
CA ASN A 31 -4.16 13.76 12.23
C ASN A 31 -2.81 14.46 12.37
N GLY A 32 -2.81 15.78 12.23
CA GLY A 32 -1.60 16.57 12.38
C GLY A 32 -1.84 18.04 12.08
N GLU A 33 -0.77 18.72 11.64
CA GLU A 33 -0.78 20.15 11.35
C GLU A 33 -1.79 20.54 10.26
N VAL A 34 -2.01 19.67 9.28
CA VAL A 34 -2.81 20.00 8.08
C VAL A 34 -4.29 19.67 8.28
N MET A 35 -4.60 18.57 8.98
CA MET A 35 -5.98 18.12 9.13
C MET A 35 -6.20 17.25 10.37
N THR A 36 -7.48 17.07 10.73
CA THR A 36 -7.92 16.10 11.74
C THR A 36 -8.95 15.17 11.11
N GLN A 37 -8.56 13.93 10.82
CA GLN A 37 -9.35 12.93 10.07
C GLN A 37 -10.82 12.88 10.47
N THR A 38 -11.13 12.77 11.76
CA THR A 38 -12.51 12.64 12.25
C THR A 38 -13.31 13.93 12.07
N ALA A 39 -12.71 15.09 12.30
CA ALA A 39 -13.35 16.39 12.12
C ALA A 39 -13.60 16.70 10.64
N ASN A 40 -12.61 16.46 9.77
CA ASN A 40 -12.73 16.65 8.32
C ASN A 40 -13.81 15.71 7.73
N ILE A 41 -13.82 14.42 8.10
CA ILE A 41 -14.87 13.48 7.67
C ILE A 41 -16.25 13.96 8.12
N LYS A 42 -16.41 14.35 9.38
CA LYS A 42 -17.69 14.84 9.90
C LYS A 42 -18.17 16.08 9.14
N ARG A 43 -17.30 17.06 8.95
CA ARG A 43 -17.58 18.29 8.19
C ARG A 43 -18.01 17.97 6.75
N ALA A 44 -17.29 17.07 6.07
CA ALA A 44 -17.60 16.66 4.71
C ALA A 44 -18.95 15.93 4.61
N GLN A 45 -19.26 15.07 5.60
CA GLN A 45 -20.55 14.39 5.69
C GLN A 45 -21.72 15.36 5.90
N GLU A 46 -21.56 16.36 6.77
CA GLU A 46 -22.58 17.40 7.02
C GLU A 46 -22.86 18.24 5.75
N LYS A 47 -21.83 18.46 4.92
CA LYS A 47 -21.97 19.13 3.62
C LYS A 47 -22.49 18.21 2.50
N GLY A 48 -22.58 16.90 2.74
CA GLY A 48 -22.88 15.90 1.72
C GLY A 48 -21.76 15.68 0.70
N ASP A 49 -20.53 16.12 0.98
CA ASP A 49 -19.37 15.98 0.09
C ASP A 49 -18.81 14.55 0.18
N ARG A 50 -19.38 13.67 -0.64
CA ARG A 50 -18.95 12.27 -0.71
C ARG A 50 -17.57 12.11 -1.33
N LEU A 51 -17.09 13.07 -2.12
CA LEU A 51 -15.79 12.98 -2.77
C LEU A 51 -14.68 13.23 -1.76
N GLU A 52 -14.81 14.27 -0.93
CA GLU A 52 -13.86 14.57 0.14
C GLU A 52 -13.75 13.39 1.12
N VAL A 53 -14.87 12.89 1.62
CA VAL A 53 -14.91 11.70 2.51
C VAL A 53 -14.19 10.51 1.87
N SER A 54 -14.48 10.26 0.59
CA SER A 54 -13.88 9.16 -0.17
C SER A 54 -12.36 9.32 -0.33
N ASN A 55 -11.89 10.55 -0.55
CA ASN A 55 -10.48 10.90 -0.72
C ASN A 55 -9.70 10.74 0.59
N ILE A 56 -10.28 11.14 1.73
CA ILE A 56 -9.67 10.91 3.05
C ILE A 56 -9.43 9.41 3.27
N TYR A 57 -10.46 8.58 3.07
CA TYR A 57 -10.33 7.13 3.22
C TYR A 57 -9.38 6.50 2.18
N PHE A 58 -9.25 7.08 0.99
CA PHE A 58 -8.27 6.63 0.00
C PHE A 58 -6.85 6.74 0.54
N TRP A 59 -6.48 7.87 1.13
CA TRP A 59 -5.14 8.05 1.71
C TRP A 59 -4.93 7.20 2.96
N CYS A 60 -5.97 6.99 3.78
CA CYS A 60 -5.91 6.00 4.87
C CYS A 60 -5.65 4.57 4.35
N LEU A 61 -6.25 4.18 3.21
CA LEU A 61 -5.96 2.90 2.55
C LEU A 61 -4.48 2.82 2.14
N ILE A 62 -3.92 3.87 1.54
CA ILE A 62 -2.50 3.87 1.12
C ILE A 62 -1.58 3.67 2.32
N LEU A 63 -1.79 4.45 3.40
CA LEU A 63 -0.99 4.36 4.61
C LEU A 63 -1.12 2.99 5.27
N ALA A 64 -2.34 2.53 5.53
CA ALA A 64 -2.56 1.20 6.12
C ALA A 64 -1.97 0.07 5.26
N GLY A 65 -2.08 0.17 3.93
CA GLY A 65 -1.50 -0.80 3.02
C GLY A 65 0.03 -0.82 3.05
N LEU A 66 0.68 0.35 3.12
CA LEU A 66 2.14 0.47 3.17
C LEU A 66 2.70 -0.01 4.52
N PHE A 67 2.02 0.29 5.63
CA PHE A 67 2.41 -0.15 6.97
C PHE A 67 1.99 -1.60 7.27
N GLY A 68 1.37 -2.31 6.33
CA GLY A 68 1.01 -3.72 6.50
C GLY A 68 -0.24 -3.97 7.35
N GLU A 69 -1.00 -2.93 7.68
CA GLU A 69 -2.25 -3.01 8.45
C GLU A 69 -3.41 -3.46 7.56
N HIS A 70 -3.37 -4.73 7.17
CA HIS A 70 -4.24 -5.29 6.13
C HIS A 70 -5.73 -5.18 6.42
N LYS A 71 -6.14 -5.38 7.69
CA LYS A 71 -7.54 -5.28 8.09
C LYS A 71 -8.05 -3.85 7.95
N LEU A 72 -7.27 -2.89 8.45
CA LEU A 72 -7.59 -1.47 8.34
C LEU A 72 -7.64 -1.04 6.87
N ALA A 73 -6.65 -1.43 6.08
CA ALA A 73 -6.58 -1.09 4.66
C ALA A 73 -7.82 -1.57 3.88
N VAL A 74 -8.28 -2.81 4.09
CA VAL A 74 -9.51 -3.30 3.44
C VAL A 74 -10.75 -2.51 3.90
N GLU A 75 -10.86 -2.19 5.18
CA GLU A 75 -11.96 -1.35 5.69
C GLU A 75 -11.94 0.05 5.06
N MET A 76 -10.76 0.67 4.95
CA MET A 76 -10.60 1.98 4.33
C MET A 76 -10.91 1.93 2.83
N ALA A 77 -10.54 0.84 2.14
CA ALA A 77 -10.93 0.63 0.75
C ALA A 77 -12.47 0.58 0.60
N GLU A 78 -13.16 -0.16 1.47
CA GLU A 78 -14.63 -0.24 1.46
C GLU A 78 -15.27 1.14 1.70
N LYS A 79 -14.74 1.93 2.64
CA LYS A 79 -15.24 3.29 2.96
C LYS A 79 -14.89 4.35 1.91
N SER A 80 -13.75 4.21 1.22
CA SER A 80 -13.30 5.15 0.19
C SER A 80 -14.25 5.23 -1.00
N SER A 81 -15.17 4.27 -1.16
CA SER A 81 -16.16 4.22 -2.23
C SER A 81 -15.55 4.26 -3.65
N LEU A 82 -16.32 3.85 -4.65
CA LEU A 82 -15.88 3.96 -6.05
C LEU A 82 -16.00 5.40 -6.60
N ILE A 83 -16.39 6.39 -5.80
CA ILE A 83 -16.51 7.79 -6.25
C ILE A 83 -15.12 8.34 -6.55
N VAL A 84 -14.14 8.13 -5.66
CA VAL A 84 -12.74 8.46 -5.94
C VAL A 84 -12.27 7.75 -7.20
N VAL A 85 -12.62 6.48 -7.38
CA VAL A 85 -12.18 5.69 -8.56
C VAL A 85 -12.81 6.18 -9.88
N LYS A 86 -13.98 6.81 -9.81
CA LYS A 86 -14.69 7.35 -10.99
C LYS A 86 -14.30 8.80 -11.29
N VAL A 87 -13.94 9.58 -10.27
CA VAL A 87 -13.75 11.04 -10.35
C VAL A 87 -12.27 11.41 -10.38
N LEU A 88 -11.41 10.69 -9.65
CA LEU A 88 -9.98 10.97 -9.59
C LEU A 88 -9.20 10.23 -10.69
N SER A 89 -8.01 10.76 -10.97
CA SER A 89 -7.15 10.36 -12.07
C SER A 89 -6.88 8.85 -12.15
N GLY A 90 -6.38 8.39 -13.30
CA GLY A 90 -5.95 6.99 -13.47
C GLY A 90 -4.90 6.52 -12.43
N TYR A 91 -4.21 7.44 -11.75
CA TYR A 91 -3.33 7.09 -10.64
C TYR A 91 -4.07 6.55 -9.42
N ALA A 92 -5.14 7.22 -8.97
CA ALA A 92 -5.92 6.79 -7.83
C ALA A 92 -6.50 5.38 -8.03
N ASN A 93 -6.96 5.09 -9.25
CA ASN A 93 -7.54 3.78 -9.60
C ASN A 93 -6.53 2.65 -9.48
N THR A 94 -5.31 2.87 -9.99
CA THR A 94 -4.24 1.88 -9.87
C THR A 94 -3.86 1.68 -8.40
N ARG A 95 -3.61 2.75 -7.63
CA ARG A 95 -3.19 2.63 -6.23
C ARG A 95 -4.26 1.98 -5.35
N TYR A 96 -5.54 2.33 -5.57
CA TYR A 96 -6.66 1.70 -4.87
C TYR A 96 -6.68 0.19 -5.12
N ALA A 97 -6.68 -0.23 -6.40
CA ALA A 97 -6.71 -1.65 -6.74
C ALA A 97 -5.47 -2.38 -6.21
N PHE A 98 -4.30 -1.76 -6.29
CA PHE A 98 -3.04 -2.30 -5.80
C PHE A 98 -3.08 -2.55 -4.29
N PHE A 99 -3.34 -1.54 -3.46
CA PHE A 99 -3.34 -1.73 -2.00
C PHE A 99 -4.51 -2.55 -1.48
N GLN A 100 -5.69 -2.48 -2.13
CA GLN A 100 -6.79 -3.39 -1.78
C GLN A 100 -6.40 -4.84 -2.12
N GLY A 101 -5.74 -5.07 -3.26
CA GLY A 101 -5.24 -6.38 -3.65
C GLY A 101 -4.19 -6.92 -2.67
N LEU A 102 -3.19 -6.10 -2.34
CA LEU A 102 -2.11 -6.46 -1.41
C LEU A 102 -2.65 -6.75 -0.01
N SER A 103 -3.55 -5.91 0.48
CA SER A 103 -4.17 -6.11 1.80
C SER A 103 -5.09 -7.33 1.82
N ALA A 104 -5.79 -7.63 0.72
CA ALA A 104 -6.55 -8.88 0.62
C ALA A 104 -5.63 -10.10 0.68
N ILE A 105 -4.42 -10.05 0.10
CA ILE A 105 -3.42 -11.13 0.24
C ILE A 105 -2.99 -11.27 1.70
N GLY A 106 -2.67 -10.18 2.37
CA GLY A 106 -2.35 -10.18 3.80
C GLY A 106 -3.46 -10.79 4.66
N MET A 107 -4.72 -10.41 4.41
CA MET A 107 -5.89 -11.02 5.07
C MET A 107 -6.05 -12.52 4.76
N ALA A 108 -5.66 -12.97 3.56
CA ALA A 108 -5.68 -14.39 3.21
C ALA A 108 -4.62 -15.20 3.99
N TRP A 109 -3.46 -14.61 4.30
CA TRP A 109 -2.44 -15.22 5.14
C TRP A 109 -2.90 -15.40 6.59
N GLN A 110 -3.64 -14.43 7.12
CA GLN A 110 -4.15 -14.42 8.50
C GLN A 110 -5.49 -15.16 8.66
N ALA A 111 -6.07 -15.68 7.57
CA ALA A 111 -7.39 -16.28 7.58
C ALA A 111 -7.42 -17.61 8.35
N ARG A 112 -8.30 -17.68 9.36
CA ARG A 112 -8.49 -18.88 10.21
C ARG A 112 -9.25 -20.02 9.54
N THR A 113 -9.94 -19.76 8.42
CA THR A 113 -10.75 -20.78 7.73
C THR A 113 -10.50 -20.75 6.22
N ASN A 114 -10.66 -21.91 5.57
CA ASN A 114 -10.55 -22.04 4.12
C ASN A 114 -11.55 -21.14 3.38
N LYS A 115 -12.76 -20.95 3.93
CA LYS A 115 -13.78 -20.06 3.36
C LYS A 115 -13.31 -18.60 3.36
N LEU A 116 -12.76 -18.11 4.47
CA LEU A 116 -12.21 -16.75 4.55
C LEU A 116 -10.99 -16.61 3.65
N LYS A 117 -10.07 -17.58 3.65
CA LYS A 117 -8.90 -17.58 2.77
C LYS A 117 -9.31 -17.51 1.30
N ALA A 118 -10.33 -18.27 0.89
CA ALA A 118 -10.85 -18.25 -0.48
C ALA A 118 -11.51 -16.90 -0.84
N ARG A 119 -12.28 -16.30 0.07
CA ARG A 119 -12.85 -14.94 -0.11
C ARG A 119 -11.76 -13.93 -0.41
N TRP A 120 -10.72 -13.90 0.41
CA TRP A 120 -9.62 -12.94 0.28
C TRP A 120 -8.78 -13.18 -0.98
N LYS A 121 -8.48 -14.45 -1.31
CA LYS A 121 -7.84 -14.81 -2.58
C LYS A 121 -8.66 -14.38 -3.80
N LYS A 122 -10.00 -14.45 -3.74
CA LYS A 122 -10.88 -13.98 -4.82
C LYS A 122 -10.80 -12.46 -4.98
N LEU A 123 -10.78 -11.72 -3.87
CA LEU A 123 -10.63 -10.25 -3.88
C LEU A 123 -9.25 -9.83 -4.41
N ALA A 124 -8.18 -10.50 -3.99
CA ALA A 124 -6.83 -10.26 -4.52
C ALA A 124 -6.78 -10.49 -6.04
N LYS A 125 -7.29 -11.63 -6.51
CA LYS A 125 -7.32 -11.97 -7.94
C LYS A 125 -8.14 -10.97 -8.76
N SER A 126 -9.26 -10.48 -8.25
CA SER A 126 -10.07 -9.49 -8.96
C SER A 126 -9.33 -8.15 -9.12
N ASN A 127 -8.54 -7.74 -8.12
CA ASN A 127 -7.72 -6.54 -8.21
C ASN A 127 -6.51 -6.69 -9.15
N ILE A 128 -5.89 -7.87 -9.21
CA ILE A 128 -4.86 -8.17 -10.23
C ILE A 128 -5.45 -8.00 -11.64
N ILE A 129 -6.62 -8.57 -11.91
CA ILE A 129 -7.29 -8.47 -13.22
C ILE A 129 -7.65 -7.02 -13.56
N LYS A 130 -8.08 -6.21 -12.57
CA LYS A 130 -8.35 -4.78 -12.77
C LYS A 130 -7.07 -4.05 -13.19
N LEU A 131 -5.95 -4.28 -12.50
CA LEU A 131 -4.68 -3.65 -12.83
C LEU A 131 -4.19 -4.06 -14.22
N GLU A 132 -4.28 -5.34 -14.59
CA GLU A 132 -3.95 -5.82 -15.94
C GLU A 132 -4.84 -5.18 -17.02
N LYS A 133 -6.11 -4.87 -16.70
CA LYS A 133 -6.98 -4.12 -17.62
C LYS A 133 -6.55 -2.66 -17.74
N TYR A 134 -6.13 -2.02 -16.64
CA TYR A 134 -5.65 -0.63 -16.66
C TYR A 134 -4.33 -0.50 -17.42
N ASP A 135 -3.44 -1.48 -17.27
CA ASP A 135 -2.13 -1.52 -17.90
C ASP A 135 -2.22 -1.73 -19.42
N ARG A 136 -3.10 -2.62 -19.90
CA ARG A 136 -3.35 -2.78 -21.36
C ARG A 136 -3.80 -1.50 -22.06
N LEU A 137 -4.26 -0.49 -21.33
CA LEU A 137 -4.76 0.77 -21.85
C LEU A 137 -3.73 1.92 -21.76
N LYS A 138 -2.55 1.73 -21.13
CA LYS A 138 -1.53 2.77 -20.94
C LYS A 138 -0.10 2.22 -20.96
N SER A 139 0.86 3.04 -21.38
CA SER A 139 2.30 2.76 -21.37
C SER A 139 2.76 2.05 -20.09
N GLY A 140 3.48 0.93 -20.21
CA GLY A 140 3.84 -0.08 -19.20
C GLY A 140 4.63 0.36 -17.95
N ASN A 141 4.44 1.58 -17.46
CA ASN A 141 5.13 2.13 -16.30
C ASN A 141 4.54 1.62 -14.96
N ARG A 142 3.69 0.59 -14.94
CA ARG A 142 2.97 0.14 -13.72
C ARG A 142 2.90 -1.38 -13.56
N GLU A 143 3.53 -2.13 -14.46
CA GLU A 143 3.55 -3.58 -14.43
C GLU A 143 4.19 -4.13 -13.14
N TYR A 144 5.10 -3.38 -12.49
CA TYR A 144 5.70 -3.78 -11.21
C TYR A 144 4.65 -4.03 -10.11
N MET A 145 3.54 -3.28 -10.10
CA MET A 145 2.45 -3.48 -9.14
C MET A 145 1.77 -4.83 -9.36
N ILE A 146 1.57 -5.21 -10.62
CA ILE A 146 0.96 -6.49 -11.00
C ILE A 146 1.91 -7.63 -10.64
N LEU A 147 3.21 -7.49 -10.92
CA LEU A 147 4.23 -8.47 -10.58
C LEU A 147 4.31 -8.70 -9.07
N LEU A 148 4.30 -7.63 -8.26
CA LEU A 148 4.31 -7.74 -6.82
C LEU A 148 3.07 -8.47 -6.28
N LEU A 149 1.87 -8.14 -6.77
CA LEU A 149 0.66 -8.87 -6.37
C LEU A 149 0.68 -10.33 -6.81
N LYS A 150 1.27 -10.64 -7.98
CA LYS A 150 1.45 -12.02 -8.45
C LYS A 150 2.42 -12.79 -7.56
N ALA A 151 3.52 -12.16 -7.13
CA ALA A 151 4.48 -12.73 -6.20
C ALA A 151 3.82 -13.12 -4.88
N GLU A 152 3.13 -12.16 -4.26
CA GLU A 152 2.37 -12.33 -3.02
C GLU A 152 1.25 -13.39 -3.15
N TYR A 153 0.57 -13.43 -4.30
CA TYR A 153 -0.46 -14.43 -4.56
C TYR A 153 0.11 -15.84 -4.76
N ALA A 154 1.29 -15.97 -5.38
CA ALA A 154 2.03 -17.22 -5.50
C ALA A 154 2.56 -17.68 -4.13
N ALA A 155 3.02 -16.74 -3.30
CA ALA A 155 3.46 -17.01 -1.93
C ALA A 155 2.37 -17.68 -1.08
N ILE A 156 1.11 -17.25 -1.18
CA ILE A 156 -0.03 -17.91 -0.49
C ILE A 156 -0.23 -19.37 -0.94
N LYS A 157 0.22 -19.71 -2.15
CA LYS A 157 0.15 -21.08 -2.72
C LYS A 157 1.40 -21.91 -2.40
N SER A 158 2.34 -21.39 -1.62
CA SER A 158 3.61 -22.05 -1.28
C SER A 158 4.50 -22.38 -2.49
N ASP A 159 4.36 -21.65 -3.59
CA ASP A 159 5.24 -21.78 -4.77
C ASP A 159 6.42 -20.81 -4.62
N GLN A 160 7.46 -21.24 -3.88
CA GLN A 160 8.57 -20.37 -3.50
C GLN A 160 9.35 -19.84 -4.70
N VAL A 161 9.62 -20.69 -5.69
CA VAL A 161 10.38 -20.32 -6.89
C VAL A 161 9.64 -19.24 -7.66
N LYS A 162 8.34 -19.43 -7.93
CA LYS A 162 7.57 -18.42 -8.65
C LYS A 162 7.38 -17.14 -7.85
N ALA A 163 7.24 -17.23 -6.53
CA ALA A 163 7.13 -16.05 -5.68
C ALA A 163 8.41 -15.20 -5.76
N LEU A 164 9.58 -15.80 -5.57
CA LEU A 164 10.87 -15.09 -5.61
C LEU A 164 11.16 -14.48 -6.98
N GLN A 165 10.96 -15.25 -8.06
CA GLN A 165 11.11 -14.73 -9.43
C GLN A 165 10.21 -13.52 -9.69
N ALA A 166 8.97 -13.54 -9.20
CA ALA A 166 8.05 -12.43 -9.36
C ALA A 166 8.41 -11.22 -8.47
N TYR A 167 8.94 -11.44 -7.27
CA TYR A 167 9.48 -10.37 -6.43
C TYR A 167 10.66 -9.68 -7.11
N ASP A 168 11.64 -10.43 -7.61
CA ASP A 168 12.81 -9.87 -8.29
C ASP A 168 12.43 -9.09 -9.55
N ALA A 169 11.47 -9.60 -10.31
CA ALA A 169 10.94 -8.90 -11.49
C ALA A 169 10.25 -7.58 -11.11
N ALA A 170 9.44 -7.58 -10.04
CA ALA A 170 8.79 -6.37 -9.53
C ALA A 170 9.81 -5.33 -9.06
N ILE A 171 10.81 -5.76 -8.28
CA ILE A 171 11.89 -4.94 -7.75
C ILE A 171 12.69 -4.31 -8.90
N LYS A 172 13.14 -5.13 -9.87
CA LYS A 172 13.91 -4.66 -11.02
C LYS A 172 13.13 -3.60 -11.80
N LEU A 173 11.86 -3.86 -12.10
CA LEU A 173 11.07 -2.95 -12.90
C LEU A 173 10.74 -1.64 -12.16
N ALA A 174 10.48 -1.69 -10.86
CA ALA A 174 10.30 -0.50 -10.03
C ALA A 174 11.59 0.35 -10.01
N LYS A 175 12.75 -0.30 -9.83
CA LYS A 175 14.07 0.34 -9.85
C LYS A 175 14.39 1.00 -11.18
N ASP A 176 14.22 0.27 -12.29
CA ASP A 176 14.53 0.77 -13.64
C ASP A 176 13.68 2.01 -13.99
N ASN A 177 12.46 2.10 -13.44
CA ASN A 177 11.57 3.25 -13.60
C ASN A 177 11.66 4.29 -12.46
N LYS A 178 12.61 4.13 -11.52
CA LYS A 178 12.86 5.05 -10.39
C LYS A 178 11.67 5.24 -9.44
N PHE A 179 10.83 4.21 -9.27
CA PHE A 179 9.74 4.21 -8.29
C PHE A 179 10.25 3.74 -6.92
N LEU A 180 11.00 4.60 -6.22
CA LEU A 180 11.66 4.27 -4.95
C LEU A 180 10.72 3.65 -3.92
N GLN A 181 9.52 4.21 -3.73
CA GLN A 181 8.56 3.70 -2.76
C GLN A 181 8.06 2.29 -3.09
N ASP A 182 7.95 1.96 -4.38
CA ASP A 182 7.45 0.66 -4.84
C ASP A 182 8.57 -0.38 -4.93
N GLU A 183 9.82 0.05 -5.20
CA GLU A 183 11.01 -0.77 -5.01
C GLU A 183 11.14 -1.16 -3.53
N GLY A 184 11.06 -0.18 -2.63
CA GLY A 184 11.13 -0.41 -1.19
C GLY A 184 10.07 -1.38 -0.68
N LEU A 185 8.81 -1.19 -1.11
CA LEU A 185 7.72 -2.10 -0.77
C LEU A 185 7.92 -3.50 -1.34
N SER A 186 8.41 -3.64 -2.58
CA SER A 186 8.67 -4.95 -3.17
C SER A 186 9.79 -5.68 -2.46
N CYS A 187 10.86 -4.97 -2.08
CA CYS A 187 11.96 -5.49 -1.27
C CYS A 187 11.48 -5.92 0.13
N GLU A 188 10.67 -5.09 0.81
CA GLU A 188 10.09 -5.44 2.12
C GLU A 188 9.30 -6.75 2.02
N LYS A 189 8.43 -6.87 1.00
CA LYS A 189 7.62 -8.09 0.82
C LYS A 189 8.45 -9.33 0.52
N ALA A 190 9.50 -9.20 -0.29
CA ALA A 190 10.45 -10.28 -0.52
C ALA A 190 11.18 -10.71 0.77
N ALA A 191 11.65 -9.75 1.57
CA ALA A 191 12.32 -10.01 2.84
C ALA A 191 11.39 -10.75 3.81
N LEU A 192 10.15 -10.25 4.00
CA LEU A 192 9.16 -10.88 4.88
C LEU A 192 8.80 -12.30 4.41
N PHE A 193 8.73 -12.52 3.10
CA PHE A 193 8.51 -13.84 2.54
C PHE A 193 9.67 -14.80 2.87
N LEU A 194 10.93 -14.36 2.73
CA LEU A 194 12.11 -15.16 3.05
C LEU A 194 12.23 -15.45 4.55
N ILE A 195 11.95 -14.47 5.42
CA ILE A 195 11.91 -14.66 6.88
C ILE A 195 10.94 -15.77 7.25
N LYS A 196 9.75 -15.78 6.66
CA LYS A 196 8.73 -16.81 6.91
C LYS A 196 9.17 -18.21 6.50
N HIS A 197 10.14 -18.31 5.59
CA HIS A 197 10.71 -19.58 5.13
C HIS A 197 12.10 -19.83 5.73
N GLU A 198 12.44 -19.16 6.83
CA GLU A 198 13.69 -19.37 7.59
C GLU A 198 14.97 -19.07 6.79
N ARG A 199 14.86 -18.29 5.71
CA ARG A 199 15.98 -17.86 4.86
C ARG A 199 16.47 -16.45 5.24
N ILE A 200 16.93 -16.32 6.48
CA ILE A 200 17.23 -15.01 7.09
C ILE A 200 18.37 -14.29 6.36
N ASP A 201 19.45 -14.99 6.00
CA ASP A 201 20.62 -14.38 5.35
C ASP A 201 20.27 -13.71 4.01
N GLU A 202 19.37 -14.32 3.24
CA GLU A 202 18.87 -13.75 1.99
C GLU A 202 17.88 -12.61 2.23
N ALA A 203 17.08 -12.70 3.30
CA ALA A 203 16.12 -11.66 3.66
C ALA A 203 16.81 -10.33 4.01
N THR A 204 17.99 -10.37 4.64
CA THR A 204 18.77 -9.19 5.03
C THR A 204 19.03 -8.26 3.84
N GLN A 205 19.44 -8.79 2.69
CA GLN A 205 19.76 -7.98 1.51
C GLN A 205 18.54 -7.23 0.97
N TYR A 206 17.37 -7.88 0.98
CA TYR A 206 16.12 -7.22 0.60
C TYR A 206 15.69 -6.19 1.65
N MET A 207 15.84 -6.50 2.94
CA MET A 207 15.46 -5.59 4.02
C MET A 207 16.31 -4.31 4.00
N ASP A 208 17.63 -4.42 3.82
CA ASP A 208 18.54 -3.28 3.70
C ASP A 208 18.14 -2.36 2.54
N ARG A 209 17.80 -2.97 1.39
CA ARG A 209 17.31 -2.22 0.22
C ARG A 209 15.97 -1.55 0.49
N ALA A 210 15.06 -2.21 1.20
CA ALA A 210 13.78 -1.62 1.58
C ALA A 210 13.99 -0.37 2.44
N VAL A 211 14.83 -0.48 3.47
CA VAL A 211 15.19 0.63 4.37
C VAL A 211 15.86 1.77 3.61
N SER A 212 16.81 1.46 2.73
CA SER A 212 17.48 2.47 1.90
C SER A 212 16.50 3.21 0.97
N CYS A 213 15.57 2.49 0.34
CA CYS A 213 14.53 3.08 -0.51
C CYS A 213 13.60 3.99 0.30
N TYR A 214 13.11 3.53 1.45
CA TYR A 214 12.21 4.33 2.30
C TYR A 214 12.92 5.55 2.89
N SER A 215 14.18 5.42 3.31
CA SER A 215 14.99 6.54 3.80
C SER A 215 15.20 7.57 2.70
N SER A 216 15.59 7.14 1.50
CA SER A 216 15.79 8.02 0.34
C SER A 216 14.49 8.68 -0.12
N TRP A 217 13.35 8.00 0.05
CA TRP A 217 12.03 8.55 -0.24
C TRP A 217 11.53 9.52 0.85
N GLY A 218 12.15 9.52 2.04
CA GLY A 218 11.77 10.36 3.18
C GLY A 218 10.69 9.76 4.08
N ALA A 219 10.39 8.46 3.95
CA ALA A 219 9.39 7.76 4.75
C ALA A 219 9.97 7.25 6.09
N HIS A 220 10.46 8.16 6.93
CA HIS A 220 11.10 7.85 8.22
C HIS A 220 10.21 7.01 9.14
N ALA A 221 8.91 7.29 9.22
CA ALA A 221 7.98 6.50 10.04
C ALA A 221 7.92 5.03 9.60
N LYS A 222 8.10 4.77 8.29
CA LYS A 222 8.14 3.40 7.77
C LYS A 222 9.46 2.72 8.09
N VAL A 223 10.58 3.44 8.07
CA VAL A 223 11.87 2.93 8.51
C VAL A 223 11.83 2.57 10.00
N ASP A 224 11.27 3.44 10.84
CA ASP A 224 11.11 3.19 12.27
C ASP A 224 10.22 1.98 12.55
N GLN A 225 9.15 1.79 11.77
CA GLN A 225 8.35 0.57 11.83
C GLN A 225 9.19 -0.69 11.55
N LEU A 226 10.03 -0.67 10.51
CA LEU A 226 10.87 -1.82 10.17
C LEU A 226 11.92 -2.11 11.26
N LYS A 227 12.54 -1.07 11.84
CA LYS A 227 13.44 -1.19 13.00
C LYS A 227 12.75 -1.86 14.19
N LEU A 228 11.53 -1.43 14.49
CA LEU A 228 10.75 -1.97 15.62
C LEU A 228 10.36 -3.43 15.40
N LEU A 229 9.93 -3.80 14.18
CA LEU A 229 9.45 -5.15 13.88
C LEU A 229 10.57 -6.15 13.60
N HIS A 230 11.73 -5.69 13.13
CA HIS A 230 12.86 -6.53 12.72
C HIS A 230 14.21 -6.01 13.25
N PRO A 231 14.39 -5.87 14.57
CA PRO A 231 15.59 -5.26 15.15
C PRO A 231 16.89 -6.01 14.84
N SER A 232 16.83 -7.31 14.54
CA SER A 232 17.98 -8.11 14.13
C SER A 232 18.41 -7.89 12.68
N LEU A 233 17.51 -7.37 11.83
CA LEU A 233 17.78 -7.11 10.41
C LEU A 233 17.95 -5.61 10.13
N VAL A 234 17.36 -4.75 10.95
CA VAL A 234 17.46 -3.30 10.82
C VAL A 234 17.91 -2.73 12.16
N PRO A 235 19.23 -2.64 12.41
CA PRO A 235 19.74 -2.06 13.64
C PRO A 235 19.36 -0.57 13.75
N SER A 236 19.29 -0.09 15.00
CA SER A 236 18.91 1.28 15.33
C SER A 236 19.88 2.32 14.79
#